data_AF-Z9JR13-F1
#
_entry.id   AF-Z9JR13-F1
#
_cell.length_a   1.000
_cell.length_b   1.000
_cell.length_c   1.000
_cell.angle_alpha   90.00
_cell.angle_beta   90.00
_cell.angle_gamma   90.00
#
_symmetry.space_group_name_H-M   'P 1'
#
loop_
_entity.id
_entity.type
_entity.pdbx_description
1 polymer ?
#
loop_
_entity_poly.entity_id
_entity_poly.type
_entity_poly.pdbx_seq_one_letter_code
_entity_poly.pdbx_strand_id
1 'polypeptide(L)'
;MINSTNDPSTPPTQRSIGELVASIKDELLGVVHHEIDIAKKELTAIAVKAAVGAALFLVTAFFLLSAWVMLLFAAAWGLVALGLPAWGAFLIVMGALVLIGALASVVGYFVYIKKIKAPETTISTAKGAVDAVKGVRHRNAVSYDDTYEELYGKKVDARVS
;
A
#
# COMPACT_ATOMS: atom_id res chain seq x y z
N MET A 1 -3.47 -0.91 -53.32
CA MET A 1 -2.01 -0.84 -53.40
C MET A 1 -1.47 -2.25 -53.21
N ILE A 2 -0.59 -2.68 -54.12
CA ILE A 2 -0.17 -4.07 -54.37
C ILE A 2 1.07 -4.32 -53.52
N ASN A 3 1.10 -5.36 -52.67
CA ASN A 3 2.33 -5.76 -51.97
C ASN A 3 3.02 -6.88 -52.78
N SER A 4 4.09 -6.53 -53.49
CA SER A 4 4.76 -7.38 -54.49
C SER A 4 6.13 -7.90 -54.00
N THR A 5 6.19 -8.80 -53.02
CA THR A 5 7.49 -9.33 -52.53
C THR A 5 7.62 -10.84 -52.38
N ASN A 6 6.73 -11.65 -52.97
CA ASN A 6 7.00 -13.08 -53.16
C ASN A 6 7.61 -13.31 -54.55
N ASP A 7 8.87 -12.94 -54.72
CA ASP A 7 9.70 -13.31 -55.87
C ASP A 7 10.52 -14.58 -55.53
N PRO A 8 10.30 -15.73 -56.20
CA PRO A 8 11.03 -16.98 -55.97
C PRO A 8 12.52 -16.93 -56.39
N SER A 9 13.00 -15.81 -56.93
CA SER A 9 14.37 -15.63 -57.43
C SER A 9 15.35 -15.10 -56.39
N THR A 10 14.89 -14.76 -55.18
CA THR A 10 15.79 -14.28 -54.12
C THR A 10 16.33 -15.50 -53.34
N PRO A 11 17.64 -15.74 -53.30
CA PRO A 11 18.19 -16.83 -52.49
C PRO A 11 17.71 -16.62 -51.04
N PRO A 12 17.39 -17.68 -50.28
CA PRO A 12 17.00 -17.54 -48.88
C PRO A 12 18.15 -16.86 -48.16
N THR A 13 18.05 -15.55 -47.93
CA THR A 13 19.01 -14.80 -47.14
C THR A 13 18.98 -15.48 -45.77
N GLN A 14 20.00 -16.28 -45.48
CA GLN A 14 20.18 -16.87 -44.16
C GLN A 14 20.19 -15.69 -43.19
N ARG A 15 19.08 -15.48 -42.48
CA ARG A 15 18.97 -14.41 -41.49
C ARG A 15 20.19 -14.51 -40.60
N SER A 16 20.92 -13.41 -40.45
CA SER A 16 22.12 -13.45 -39.63
C SER A 16 21.72 -13.76 -38.19
N ILE A 17 22.62 -14.37 -37.41
CA ILE A 17 22.40 -14.60 -35.96
C ILE A 17 22.05 -13.26 -35.27
N GLY A 18 22.57 -12.14 -35.76
CA GLY A 18 22.22 -10.80 -35.30
C GLY A 18 20.75 -10.43 -35.52
N GLU A 19 20.15 -10.81 -36.65
CA GLU A 19 18.73 -10.58 -36.94
C GLU A 19 17.80 -11.47 -36.12
N LEU A 20 18.18 -12.74 -35.86
CA LEU A 20 17.40 -13.63 -34.98
C LEU A 20 17.42 -13.14 -33.52
N VAL A 21 18.58 -12.70 -33.04
CA VAL A 21 18.70 -12.15 -31.68
C VAL A 21 17.94 -10.83 -31.56
N ALA A 22 17.94 -10.00 -32.62
CA ALA A 22 17.15 -8.77 -32.65
C ALA A 22 15.64 -9.06 -32.61
N SER A 23 15.14 -10.04 -33.39
CA SER A 23 13.71 -10.36 -33.42
C SER A 23 13.21 -10.93 -32.08
N ILE A 24 14.00 -11.77 -31.40
CA ILE A 24 13.63 -12.31 -30.08
C ILE A 24 13.55 -11.18 -29.03
N LYS A 25 14.46 -10.20 -29.09
CA LYS A 25 14.42 -9.03 -28.19
C LYS A 25 13.17 -8.19 -28.40
N ASP A 26 12.79 -7.96 -29.65
CA ASP A 26 11.59 -7.18 -29.97
C ASP A 26 10.31 -7.89 -29.50
N GLU A 27 10.24 -9.22 -29.61
CA GLU A 27 9.11 -10.00 -29.08
C GLU A 27 9.02 -9.91 -27.55
N LEU A 28 10.15 -10.04 -26.84
CA LEU A 28 10.20 -9.91 -25.38
C LEU A 28 9.81 -8.49 -24.92
N LEU A 29 10.27 -7.45 -25.62
CA LEU A 29 9.88 -6.07 -25.35
C LEU A 29 8.38 -5.84 -25.59
N GLY A 30 7.81 -6.49 -26.60
CA GLY A 30 6.37 -6.47 -26.89
C GLY A 30 5.53 -7.05 -25.76
N VAL A 31 5.93 -8.20 -25.19
CA VAL A 31 5.24 -8.82 -24.05
C VAL A 31 5.29 -7.94 -22.81
N VAL A 32 6.45 -7.35 -22.49
CA VAL A 32 6.58 -6.45 -21.34
C VAL A 32 5.68 -5.22 -21.50
N HIS A 33 5.64 -4.62 -22.70
CA HIS A 33 4.75 -3.48 -22.95
C HIS A 33 3.27 -3.88 -22.80
N HIS A 34 2.91 -5.08 -23.25
CA HIS A 34 1.55 -5.60 -23.10
C HIS A 34 1.16 -5.79 -21.63
N GLU A 35 2.04 -6.37 -20.82
CA GLU A 35 1.84 -6.55 -19.38
C GLU A 35 1.64 -5.19 -18.69
N ILE A 36 2.44 -4.19 -19.06
CA ILE A 36 2.33 -2.81 -18.54
C ILE A 36 1.00 -2.19 -18.96
N ASP A 37 0.58 -2.36 -20.20
CA ASP A 37 -0.70 -1.83 -20.70
C ASP A 37 -1.89 -2.43 -19.97
N ILE A 38 -1.85 -3.73 -19.65
CA ILE A 38 -2.86 -4.39 -18.83
C ILE A 38 -2.82 -3.85 -17.40
N ALA A 39 -1.64 -3.85 -16.76
CA ALA A 39 -1.48 -3.35 -15.39
C ALA A 39 -1.94 -1.89 -15.24
N LYS A 40 -1.66 -1.05 -16.25
CA LYS A 40 -2.11 0.34 -16.30
C LYS A 40 -3.63 0.44 -16.39
N LYS A 41 -4.29 -0.41 -17.17
CA LYS A 41 -5.76 -0.46 -17.26
C LYS A 41 -6.38 -0.90 -15.95
N GLU A 42 -5.84 -1.94 -15.32
CA GLU A 42 -6.32 -2.40 -14.01
C GLU A 42 -6.14 -1.34 -12.92
N LEU A 43 -4.96 -0.71 -12.87
CA LEU A 43 -4.69 0.37 -11.93
C LEU A 43 -5.63 1.56 -12.15
N THR A 44 -5.90 1.93 -13.40
CA THR A 44 -6.84 3.02 -13.73
C THR A 44 -8.26 2.64 -13.32
N ALA A 45 -8.69 1.41 -13.56
CA ALA A 45 -10.01 0.94 -13.14
C ALA A 45 -10.16 0.94 -11.60
N ILE A 46 -9.12 0.53 -10.87
CA ILE A 46 -9.07 0.62 -9.40
C ILE A 46 -9.13 2.09 -8.96
N ALA A 47 -8.33 2.96 -9.57
CA ALA A 47 -8.27 4.38 -9.24
C ALA A 47 -9.63 5.07 -9.44
N VAL A 48 -10.32 4.79 -10.55
CA VAL A 48 -11.67 5.34 -10.82
C VAL A 48 -12.67 4.84 -9.78
N LYS A 49 -12.69 3.54 -9.49
CA LYS A 49 -13.60 2.98 -8.47
C LYS A 49 -13.33 3.58 -7.09
N ALA A 50 -12.05 3.71 -6.72
CA ALA A 50 -11.65 4.32 -5.47
C ALA A 50 -12.04 5.81 -5.42
N ALA A 51 -11.88 6.55 -6.53
CA ALA A 51 -12.26 7.95 -6.62
C ALA A 51 -13.78 8.14 -6.50
N VAL A 52 -14.58 7.34 -7.20
CA VAL A 52 -16.04 7.37 -7.09
C VAL A 52 -16.49 7.00 -5.68
N GLY A 53 -15.90 5.94 -5.11
CA GLY A 53 -16.16 5.54 -3.73
C GLY A 53 -15.84 6.66 -2.75
N ALA A 54 -14.66 7.27 -2.85
CA ALA A 54 -14.25 8.39 -2.01
C ALA A 54 -15.18 9.61 -2.15
N ALA A 55 -15.57 9.96 -3.39
CA ALA A 55 -16.51 11.05 -3.62
C ALA A 55 -17.87 10.81 -2.96
N LEU A 56 -18.43 9.60 -3.10
CA LEU A 56 -19.67 9.22 -2.44
C LEU A 56 -19.53 9.25 -0.92
N PHE A 57 -18.43 8.74 -0.37
CA PHE A 57 -18.17 8.81 1.07
C PHE A 57 -18.10 10.24 1.59
N LEU A 58 -17.51 11.17 0.85
CA LEU A 58 -17.48 12.59 1.23
C LEU A 58 -18.88 13.20 1.25
N VAL A 59 -19.70 12.89 0.24
CA VAL A 59 -21.10 13.34 0.19
C VAL A 59 -21.89 12.77 1.37
N THR A 60 -21.81 11.46 1.62
CA THR A 60 -22.48 10.82 2.76
C THR A 60 -21.99 11.38 4.09
N ALA A 61 -20.68 11.58 4.26
CA ALA A 61 -20.11 12.16 5.47
C ALA A 61 -20.63 13.59 5.70
N PHE A 62 -20.73 14.42 4.66
CA PHE A 62 -21.28 15.76 4.75
C PHE A 62 -22.75 15.75 5.21
N PHE A 63 -23.59 14.90 4.62
CA PHE A 63 -25.00 14.81 4.99
C PHE A 63 -25.20 14.22 6.39
N LEU A 64 -24.44 13.19 6.77
CA LEU A 64 -24.51 12.62 8.13
C LEU A 64 -24.04 13.63 9.18
N LEU A 65 -22.97 14.38 8.90
CA LEU A 65 -22.51 15.45 9.79
C LEU A 65 -23.56 16.56 9.91
N SER A 66 -24.16 16.97 8.80
CA SER A 66 -25.22 18.00 8.79
C SER A 66 -26.46 17.54 9.57
N ALA A 67 -26.89 16.28 9.36
CA ALA A 67 -28.01 15.68 10.08
C ALA A 67 -27.69 15.56 11.58
N TRP A 68 -26.45 15.21 11.94
CA TRP A 68 -26.01 15.16 13.33
C TRP A 68 -26.13 16.50 14.02
N VAL A 69 -25.64 17.58 13.40
CA VAL A 69 -25.80 18.95 13.93
C VAL A 69 -27.27 19.30 14.11
N MET A 70 -28.12 19.03 13.10
CA MET A 70 -29.55 19.30 13.19
C MET A 70 -30.22 18.51 14.33
N LEU A 71 -29.81 17.26 14.54
CA LEU A 71 -30.31 16.42 15.64
C LEU A 71 -29.95 17.00 17.01
N LEU A 72 -28.75 17.57 17.18
CA LEU A 72 -28.37 18.23 18.43
C LEU A 72 -29.22 19.47 18.70
N PHE A 73 -29.50 20.27 17.67
CA PHE A 73 -30.43 21.41 17.79
C PHE A 73 -31.84 20.94 18.13
N ALA A 74 -32.33 19.89 17.48
CA ALA A 74 -33.64 19.31 17.76
C ALA A 74 -33.72 18.80 19.21
N ALA A 75 -32.67 18.14 19.72
CA ALA A 75 -32.60 17.72 21.10
C ALA A 75 -32.65 18.91 22.07
N ALA A 76 -31.85 19.96 21.83
CA ALA A 76 -31.85 21.16 22.65
C ALA A 76 -33.23 21.84 22.65
N TRP A 77 -33.85 22.02 21.47
CA TRP A 77 -35.19 22.59 21.37
C TRP A 77 -36.26 21.71 21.99
N GLY A 78 -36.12 20.38 21.96
CA GLY A 78 -36.96 19.45 22.70
C GLY A 78 -36.90 19.68 24.20
N LEU A 79 -35.70 19.93 24.74
CA LEU A 79 -35.52 20.30 26.15
C LEU A 79 -36.13 21.68 26.47
N VAL A 80 -36.02 22.65 25.55
CA VAL A 80 -36.69 23.95 25.70
C VAL A 80 -38.21 23.80 25.74
N ALA A 81 -38.77 22.93 24.92
CA ALA A 81 -40.21 22.64 24.91
C ALA A 81 -40.70 22.02 26.24
N LEU A 82 -39.81 21.41 27.02
CA LEU A 82 -40.08 20.91 28.38
C LEU A 82 -40.02 22.02 29.45
N GLY A 83 -39.82 23.28 29.06
CA GLY A 83 -39.80 24.44 29.96
C GLY A 83 -38.40 24.88 30.40
N LEU A 84 -37.33 24.28 29.87
CA LEU A 84 -35.97 24.75 30.17
C LEU A 84 -35.65 26.04 29.42
N PRO A 85 -34.85 26.95 30.01
CA PRO A 85 -34.31 28.07 29.26
C PRO A 85 -33.36 27.56 28.17
N ALA A 86 -33.37 28.23 27.02
CA ALA A 86 -32.58 27.82 25.84
C ALA A 86 -31.11 27.54 26.18
N TRP A 87 -30.45 28.46 26.90
CA TRP A 87 -29.05 28.29 27.28
C TRP A 87 -28.80 27.00 28.10
N GLY A 88 -29.72 26.65 29.01
CA GLY A 88 -29.60 25.45 29.84
C GLY A 88 -29.78 24.16 29.04
N ALA A 89 -30.71 24.15 28.08
CA ALA A 89 -30.93 23.00 27.20
C ALA A 89 -29.69 22.68 26.36
N PHE A 90 -29.06 23.70 25.75
CA PHE A 90 -27.83 23.50 24.97
C PHE A 90 -26.66 23.03 25.84
N LEU A 91 -26.52 23.53 27.08
CA LEU A 91 -25.49 23.06 28.01
C LEU A 91 -25.69 21.60 28.42
N ILE A 92 -26.93 21.15 28.63
CA ILE A 92 -27.21 19.76 28.97
C ILE A 92 -26.86 18.83 27.81
N VAL A 93 -27.26 19.19 26.58
CA VAL A 93 -26.92 18.40 25.38
C VAL A 93 -25.40 18.34 25.18
N MET A 94 -24.69 19.47 25.33
CA MET A 94 -23.24 19.52 25.29
C MET A 94 -22.62 18.61 26.37
N GLY A 95 -23.06 18.73 27.62
CA GLY A 95 -22.57 17.93 28.73
C GLY A 95 -22.75 16.43 28.50
N ALA A 96 -23.92 16.02 27.99
CA ALA A 96 -24.19 14.65 27.62
C ALA A 96 -23.21 14.13 26.54
N LEU A 97 -22.95 14.92 25.50
CA LEU A 97 -21.99 14.56 24.46
C LEU A 97 -20.56 14.44 24.99
N VAL A 98 -20.13 15.36 25.87
CA VAL A 98 -18.80 15.30 26.50
C VAL A 98 -18.66 14.05 27.34
N LEU A 99 -19.69 13.70 28.13
CA LEU A 99 -19.67 12.48 28.94
C LEU A 99 -19.58 11.22 28.06
N ILE A 100 -20.42 11.12 27.03
CA ILE A 100 -20.39 9.99 26.09
C ILE A 100 -19.03 9.93 25.38
N GLY A 101 -18.51 11.07 24.91
CA GLY A 101 -17.22 11.17 24.25
C GLY A 101 -16.05 10.78 25.16
N ALA A 102 -16.08 11.18 26.43
CA ALA A 102 -15.08 10.78 27.42
C ALA A 102 -15.10 9.26 27.64
N LEU A 103 -16.28 8.67 27.83
CA LEU A 103 -16.42 7.21 27.98
C LEU A 103 -15.93 6.46 26.73
N ALA A 104 -16.36 6.89 25.55
CA ALA A 104 -15.95 6.28 24.29
C ALA A 104 -14.44 6.40 24.06
N SER A 105 -13.83 7.52 24.41
CA SER A 105 -12.38 7.74 24.30
C SER A 105 -11.59 6.83 25.24
N VAL A 106 -12.06 6.69 26.48
CA VAL A 106 -11.47 5.77 27.47
C VAL A 106 -11.54 4.33 26.96
N VAL A 107 -12.73 3.86 26.56
CA VAL A 107 -12.90 2.51 26.01
C VAL A 107 -12.04 2.31 24.76
N GLY A 108 -12.05 3.27 23.83
CA GLY A 108 -11.25 3.24 22.62
C GLY A 108 -9.75 3.08 22.91
N TYR A 109 -9.24 3.85 23.87
CA TYR A 109 -7.85 3.79 24.28
C TYR A 109 -7.47 2.45 24.91
N PHE A 110 -8.26 1.95 25.85
CA PHE A 110 -7.95 0.71 26.56
C PHE A 110 -8.16 -0.55 25.73
N VAL A 111 -9.19 -0.56 24.87
CA VAL A 111 -9.54 -1.75 24.07
C VAL A 111 -8.71 -1.83 22.80
N TYR A 112 -8.52 -0.72 22.08
CA TYR A 112 -7.91 -0.74 20.75
C TYR A 112 -6.49 -0.22 20.80
N ILE A 113 -6.27 1.01 21.28
CA ILE A 113 -4.96 1.67 21.17
C ILE A 113 -3.90 0.92 21.98
N LYS A 114 -4.21 0.50 23.20
CA LYS A 114 -3.27 -0.30 24.01
C LYS A 114 -2.92 -1.67 23.43
N LYS A 115 -3.75 -2.21 22.54
CA LYS A 115 -3.55 -3.56 21.97
C LYS A 115 -2.88 -3.53 20.60
N ILE A 116 -2.79 -2.37 19.95
CA ILE A 116 -2.06 -2.21 18.69
C ILE A 116 -0.56 -2.29 19.00
N LYS A 117 0.00 -3.50 18.92
CA LYS A 117 1.45 -3.70 18.81
C LYS A 117 1.86 -3.36 17.39
N ALA A 118 2.90 -2.54 17.25
CA ALA A 118 3.46 -2.23 15.94
C ALA A 118 3.98 -3.53 15.30
N PRO A 119 3.68 -3.81 14.01
CA PRO A 119 4.19 -4.99 13.33
C PRO A 119 5.71 -4.88 13.16
N GLU A 120 6.45 -5.55 14.05
CA GLU A 120 7.92 -5.45 14.14
C GLU A 120 8.60 -5.86 12.82
N THR A 121 8.07 -6.87 12.13
CA THR A 121 8.59 -7.42 10.86
C THR A 121 8.38 -6.50 9.66
N THR A 122 7.23 -5.82 9.58
CA THR A 122 6.95 -4.85 8.51
C THR A 122 7.81 -3.60 8.67
N ILE A 123 8.04 -3.16 9.90
CA ILE A 123 8.87 -1.99 10.18
C ILE A 123 10.35 -2.28 9.91
N SER A 124 10.86 -3.47 10.25
CA SER A 124 12.25 -3.85 9.96
C SER A 124 12.50 -3.96 8.44
N THR A 125 11.55 -4.53 7.70
CA THR A 125 11.64 -4.67 6.24
C THR A 125 11.57 -3.30 5.55
N ALA A 126 10.66 -2.41 5.99
CA ALA A 126 10.58 -1.05 5.46
C ALA A 126 11.83 -0.22 5.77
N LYS A 127 12.40 -0.37 6.98
CA LYS A 127 13.68 0.27 7.34
C LYS A 127 14.83 -0.25 6.48
N GLY A 128 14.95 -1.57 6.32
CA GLY A 128 15.97 -2.18 5.46
C GLY A 128 15.88 -1.73 4.00
N ALA A 129 14.66 -1.58 3.46
CA ALA A 129 14.45 -1.03 2.13
C ALA A 129 14.85 0.45 2.02
N VAL A 130 14.52 1.26 3.03
CA VAL A 130 14.93 2.68 3.09
C VAL A 130 16.44 2.82 3.25
N ASP A 131 17.08 1.98 4.06
CA ASP A 131 18.52 1.99 4.28
C ASP A 131 19.29 1.50 3.03
N ALA A 132 18.74 0.52 2.31
CA ALA A 132 19.25 0.09 1.01
C ALA A 132 19.17 1.20 -0.05
N VAL A 133 18.05 1.94 -0.11
CA VAL A 133 17.88 3.09 -1.01
C VAL A 133 18.76 4.27 -0.60
N LYS A 134 19.01 4.47 0.70
CA LYS A 134 19.94 5.48 1.22
C LYS A 134 21.42 5.11 1.07
N GLY A 135 21.73 3.94 0.52
CA GLY A 135 23.10 3.52 0.26
C GLY A 135 23.91 3.19 1.51
N VAL A 136 23.25 2.88 2.65
CA VAL A 136 23.93 2.32 3.83
C VAL A 136 24.30 0.88 3.50
N ARG A 137 25.43 0.72 2.81
CA ARG A 137 26.02 -0.58 2.49
C ARG A 137 26.46 -1.23 3.79
N HIS A 138 25.61 -2.07 4.37
CA HIS A 138 26.07 -3.08 5.31
C HIS A 138 27.04 -3.98 4.54
N ARG A 139 28.34 -3.78 4.80
CA ARG A 139 29.35 -4.78 4.50
C ARG A 139 29.03 -5.95 5.43
N ASN A 140 28.20 -6.87 4.95
CA ASN A 140 28.19 -8.21 5.49
C ASN A 140 29.57 -8.77 5.17
N ALA A 141 30.50 -8.63 6.12
CA ALA A 141 31.68 -9.46 6.14
C ALA A 141 31.14 -10.86 6.37
N VAL A 142 30.89 -11.58 5.27
CA VAL A 142 30.69 -13.02 5.33
C VAL A 142 31.97 -13.54 5.96
N SER A 143 31.90 -13.86 7.25
CA SER A 143 33.02 -14.50 7.94
C SER A 143 33.08 -15.90 7.37
N TYR A 144 34.05 -16.14 6.49
CA TYR A 144 34.24 -17.42 5.81
C TYR A 144 34.48 -18.58 6.79
N ASP A 145 34.81 -18.27 8.05
CA ASP A 145 35.05 -19.24 9.13
C ASP A 145 33.83 -20.17 9.38
N ASP A 146 32.59 -19.64 9.32
CA ASP A 146 31.38 -20.46 9.53
C ASP A 146 31.12 -21.45 8.39
N THR A 147 31.52 -21.11 7.15
CA THR A 147 31.31 -21.99 5.98
C THR A 147 32.32 -23.14 5.86
N TYR A 148 33.47 -23.03 6.54
CA TYR A 148 34.47 -24.11 6.55
C TYR A 148 34.10 -25.22 7.53
N GLU A 149 33.47 -24.91 8.65
CA GLU A 149 33.02 -25.91 9.63
C GLU A 149 31.80 -26.70 9.13
N GLU A 150 30.89 -26.06 8.39
CA GLU A 150 29.66 -26.71 7.90
C GLU A 150 29.91 -27.67 6.73
N LEU A 151 30.86 -27.35 5.83
CA LEU A 151 31.19 -28.20 4.67
C LEU A 151 32.22 -29.29 4.97
N TYR A 152 33.09 -29.10 5.96
CA TYR A 152 34.21 -30.00 6.20
C TYR A 152 34.35 -30.52 7.62
N GLY A 153 33.32 -30.37 8.47
CA GLY A 153 33.12 -31.12 9.70
C GLY A 153 34.41 -31.52 10.42
N LYS A 154 34.97 -30.58 11.19
CA LYS A 154 36.06 -30.78 12.17
C LYS A 154 37.50 -30.74 11.63
N LYS A 155 38.37 -30.17 12.48
CA LYS A 155 39.65 -29.51 12.19
C LYS A 155 40.79 -30.48 11.87
N VAL A 156 41.58 -30.15 10.84
CA VAL A 156 42.90 -30.75 10.62
C VAL A 156 43.92 -29.89 11.36
N ASP A 157 44.39 -30.39 12.51
CA ASP A 157 45.53 -29.83 13.22
C ASP A 157 46.81 -30.08 12.40
N ALA A 158 47.20 -29.10 11.59
CA ALA A 158 48.52 -29.08 10.96
C ALA A 158 49.57 -28.77 12.04
N ARG A 159 50.04 -29.81 12.75
CA ARG A 159 51.21 -29.74 13.61
C ARG A 159 52.46 -29.68 12.73
N VAL A 160 52.95 -28.49 12.45
CA VAL A 160 54.29 -28.30 11.86
C VAL A 160 55.29 -28.24 13.02
N SER A 161 56.25 -29.16 12.98
CA SER A 161 57.39 -29.34 13.90
C SER A 161 58.38 -28.20 13.89
#